data_AF-A0A2M7NAM0-F1
#
_entry.id   AF-A0A2M7NAM0-F1
#
_cell.length_a   1.000
_cell.length_b   1.000
_cell.length_c   1.000
_cell.angle_alpha   90.00
_cell.angle_beta   90.00
_cell.angle_gamma   90.00
#
_symmetry.space_group_name_H-M   'P 1'
#
loop_
_entity.id
_entity.type
_entity.pdbx_description
1 polymer ?
#
loop_
_entity_poly.entity_id
_entity_poly.type
_entity_poly.pdbx_seq_one_letter_code
_entity_poly.pdbx_strand_id
1 'polypeptide(L)'
;INDAAKVAADKVRSEGNAQADKLLSEAKAKGMIAEKLAKEPANKLRKEASKKADEIEAKAQSESQTKVNQAKQESDKIKAKAKAEGAQLIEDAKKK
;
A
#
# COMPACT_ATOMS: atom_id res chain seq x y z
N ILE A 1 9.22 1.85 1.00
CA ILE A 1 7.76 2.14 1.00
C ILE A 1 6.96 0.85 1.10
N ASN A 2 7.25 -0.15 0.25
CA ASN A 2 6.48 -1.40 0.22
C ASN A 2 6.58 -2.21 1.53
N ASP A 3 7.77 -2.32 2.14
CA ASP A 3 7.95 -3.15 3.36
C ASP A 3 7.24 -2.58 4.59
N ALA A 4 7.29 -1.26 4.81
CA ALA A 4 6.57 -0.63 5.91
C ALA A 4 5.04 -0.77 5.77
N ALA A 5 4.54 -0.69 4.53
CA ALA A 5 3.13 -0.88 4.24
C ALA A 5 2.70 -2.34 4.48
N LYS A 6 3.53 -3.32 4.08
CA LYS A 6 3.31 -4.74 4.39
C LYS A 6 3.26 -4.99 5.89
N VAL A 7 4.24 -4.50 6.64
CA VAL A 7 4.26 -4.63 8.12
C VAL A 7 3.00 -4.03 8.74
N ALA A 8 2.55 -2.87 8.27
CA ALA A 8 1.32 -2.25 8.76
C ALA A 8 0.07 -3.07 8.40
N ALA A 9 -0.02 -3.56 7.16
CA ALA A 9 -1.11 -4.41 6.71
C ALA A 9 -1.18 -5.72 7.51
N ASP A 10 -0.05 -6.37 7.74
CA ASP A 10 0.05 -7.59 8.52
C ASP A 10 -0.33 -7.36 9.99
N LYS A 11 0.06 -6.22 10.56
CA LYS A 11 -0.37 -5.82 11.91
C LYS A 11 -1.89 -5.69 11.98
N VAL A 12 -2.52 -5.03 11.00
CA VAL A 12 -3.98 -4.89 10.94
C VAL A 12 -4.67 -6.25 10.82
N ARG A 13 -4.18 -7.15 9.96
CA ARG A 13 -4.71 -8.52 9.85
C ARG A 13 -4.57 -9.28 11.17
N SER A 14 -3.40 -9.21 11.79
CA SER A 14 -3.12 -9.88 13.07
C SER A 14 -4.03 -9.38 14.18
N GLU A 15 -4.21 -8.06 14.30
CA GLU A 15 -5.10 -7.47 15.31
C GLU A 15 -6.57 -7.84 15.08
N GLY A 16 -7.04 -7.83 13.83
CA GLY A 16 -8.40 -8.27 13.49
C GLY A 16 -8.64 -9.74 13.78
N ASN A 17 -7.66 -10.61 13.49
CA ASN A 17 -7.73 -12.02 13.83
C ASN A 17 -7.76 -12.23 15.34
N ALA A 18 -6.85 -11.57 16.08
CA ALA A 18 -6.79 -11.70 17.53
C ALA A 18 -8.08 -11.24 18.22
N GLN A 19 -8.69 -10.14 17.76
CA GLN A 19 -9.97 -9.67 18.29
C GLN A 19 -11.12 -10.63 17.94
N ALA A 20 -11.11 -11.22 16.74
CA ALA A 20 -12.13 -12.19 16.32
C ALA A 20 -12.02 -13.50 17.12
N ASP A 21 -10.79 -13.95 17.38
CA ASP A 21 -10.51 -15.12 18.22
C ASP A 21 -10.92 -14.87 19.67
N LYS A 22 -10.61 -13.68 20.21
CA LYS A 22 -11.05 -13.26 21.55
C LYS A 22 -12.56 -13.28 21.68
N LEU A 23 -13.28 -12.72 20.69
CA LEU A 23 -14.74 -12.72 20.67
C LEU A 23 -15.31 -14.14 20.65
N LEU A 24 -14.76 -15.03 19.81
CA LEU A 24 -15.19 -16.44 19.77
C LEU A 24 -14.88 -17.18 21.07
N SER A 25 -13.72 -16.93 21.67
CA SER A 25 -13.33 -17.55 22.94
C SER A 25 -14.25 -17.13 24.08
N GLU A 26 -14.53 -15.83 24.20
CA GLU A 26 -15.47 -15.30 25.19
C GLU A 26 -16.90 -15.83 24.97
N ALA A 27 -17.32 -15.96 23.71
CA ALA A 27 -18.63 -16.50 23.37
C ALA A 27 -18.73 -18.00 23.65
N LYS A 28 -17.68 -18.76 23.38
CA LYS A 28 -17.59 -20.20 23.69
C LYS A 28 -17.70 -20.45 25.19
N ALA A 29 -17.07 -19.62 26.02
CA ALA A 29 -17.19 -19.67 27.48
C ALA A 29 -18.63 -19.42 27.98
N LYS A 30 -19.47 -18.74 27.19
CA LYS A 30 -20.89 -18.47 27.47
C LYS A 30 -21.84 -19.53 26.91
N GLY A 31 -21.33 -20.56 26.25
CA GLY A 31 -22.09 -21.70 25.74
C GLY A 31 -22.43 -21.63 24.24
N MET A 32 -23.03 -22.71 23.74
CA MET A 32 -23.18 -22.98 22.30
C MET A 32 -23.98 -21.92 21.53
N ILE A 33 -25.02 -21.34 22.16
CA ILE A 33 -25.84 -20.29 21.53
C ILE A 33 -25.00 -19.03 21.33
N ALA A 34 -24.25 -18.61 22.34
CA ALA A 34 -23.37 -17.45 22.26
C ALA A 34 -22.26 -17.67 21.21
N GLU A 35 -21.64 -18.86 21.19
CA GLU A 35 -20.65 -19.21 20.16
C GLU A 35 -21.24 -19.07 18.74
N LYS A 36 -22.45 -19.58 18.51
CA LYS A 36 -23.11 -19.50 17.20
C LYS A 36 -23.38 -18.04 16.79
N LEU A 37 -23.83 -17.20 17.72
CA LEU A 37 -24.08 -15.78 17.48
C LEU A 37 -22.80 -14.98 17.22
N ALA A 38 -21.67 -15.39 17.82
CA ALA A 38 -20.39 -14.71 17.68
C ALA A 38 -19.63 -15.03 16.37
N LYS A 39 -19.99 -16.12 15.67
CA LYS A 39 -19.33 -16.53 14.41
C LYS A 39 -19.40 -15.48 13.31
N GLU A 40 -20.58 -14.92 13.05
CA GLU A 40 -20.73 -13.92 11.99
C GLU A 40 -19.99 -12.61 12.31
N PRO A 41 -20.13 -12.00 13.51
CA PRO A 41 -19.36 -10.82 13.88
C PRO A 41 -17.84 -11.05 13.84
N ALA A 42 -17.35 -12.20 14.33
CA ALA A 42 -15.93 -12.54 14.26
C ALA A 42 -15.43 -12.63 12.81
N ASN A 43 -16.23 -13.23 11.92
CA ASN A 43 -15.90 -13.29 10.49
C ASN A 43 -15.93 -11.92 9.82
N LYS A 44 -16.87 -11.04 10.18
CA LYS A 44 -16.89 -9.65 9.70
C LYS A 44 -15.64 -8.90 10.13
N LEU A 45 -15.22 -9.05 11.38
CA LEU A 45 -14.01 -8.41 11.89
C LEU A 45 -12.76 -8.85 11.12
N ARG A 46 -12.60 -10.15 10.85
CA ARG A 46 -11.51 -10.65 10.00
C ARG A 46 -11.56 -10.07 8.60
N LYS A 47 -12.74 -10.05 7.97
CA LYS A 47 -12.92 -9.51 6.61
C LYS A 47 -12.62 -8.02 6.54
N GLU A 48 -13.07 -7.23 7.51
CA GLU A 48 -12.80 -5.79 7.57
C GLU A 48 -11.32 -5.50 7.79
N ALA A 49 -10.66 -6.27 8.66
CA ALA A 49 -9.22 -6.16 8.86
C ALA A 49 -8.44 -6.51 7.60
N SER A 50 -8.78 -7.62 6.92
CA SER A 50 -8.17 -7.98 5.64
C SER A 50 -8.39 -6.90 4.59
N LYS A 51 -9.61 -6.37 4.45
CA LYS A 51 -9.91 -5.30 3.49
C LYS A 51 -9.07 -4.05 3.76
N LYS A 52 -8.96 -3.62 5.02
CA LYS A 52 -8.12 -2.46 5.40
C LYS A 52 -6.64 -2.71 5.11
N ALA A 53 -6.16 -3.93 5.36
CA ALA A 53 -4.79 -4.31 5.06
C ALA A 53 -4.52 -4.27 3.55
N ASP A 54 -5.43 -4.80 2.73
CA ASP A 54 -5.33 -4.77 1.27
C ASP A 54 -5.36 -3.34 0.72
N GLU A 55 -6.19 -2.46 1.30
CA GLU A 55 -6.23 -1.02 0.97
C GLU A 55 -4.90 -0.31 1.28
N ILE A 56 -4.24 -0.66 2.40
CA ILE A 56 -2.92 -0.12 2.76
C ILE A 56 -1.88 -0.52 1.71
N GLU A 57 -1.84 -1.80 1.33
CA GLU A 57 -0.87 -2.30 0.35
C GLU A 57 -1.13 -1.70 -1.05
N ALA A 58 -2.39 -1.64 -1.48
CA ALA A 58 -2.76 -1.07 -2.76
C ALA A 58 -2.40 0.42 -2.85
N LYS A 59 -2.67 1.18 -1.78
CA LYS A 59 -2.29 2.60 -1.71
C LYS A 59 -0.77 2.78 -1.79
N ALA A 60 -0.01 1.99 -1.03
CA ALA A 60 1.45 2.05 -1.06
C ALA A 60 2.02 1.70 -2.44
N GLN A 61 1.44 0.71 -3.12
CA GLN A 61 1.83 0.34 -4.48
C GLN A 61 1.53 1.48 -5.48
N SER A 62 0.35 2.07 -5.40
CA SER A 62 -0.06 3.20 -6.26
C SER A 62 0.83 4.44 -6.07
N GLU A 63 1.13 4.78 -4.82
CA GLU A 63 2.04 5.88 -4.49
C GLU A 63 3.46 5.61 -5.00
N SER A 64 3.95 4.37 -4.86
CA SER A 64 5.26 3.96 -5.39
C SER A 64 5.31 4.09 -6.92
N GLN A 65 4.28 3.62 -7.62
CA GLN A 65 4.21 3.71 -9.08
C GLN A 65 4.15 5.16 -9.55
N THR A 66 3.38 6.00 -8.86
CA THR A 66 3.30 7.44 -9.13
C THR A 66 4.67 8.10 -9.01
N LYS A 67 5.41 7.83 -7.93
CA LYS A 67 6.76 8.37 -7.72
C LYS A 67 7.74 7.94 -8.80
N VAL A 68 7.71 6.65 -9.19
CA VAL A 68 8.57 6.14 -10.27
C VAL A 68 8.25 6.83 -11.61
N ASN A 69 6.97 7.01 -11.91
CA ASN A 69 6.54 7.68 -13.13
C ASN A 69 6.96 9.17 -13.14
N GLN A 70 6.80 9.86 -12.01
CA GLN A 70 7.24 11.25 -11.85
C GLN A 70 8.75 11.37 -12.05
N ALA A 71 9.55 10.53 -11.37
CA ALA A 71 11.00 10.52 -11.51
C ALA A 71 11.45 10.25 -12.95
N LYS A 72 10.76 9.34 -13.67
CA LYS A 72 11.02 9.06 -15.08
C LYS A 72 10.74 10.29 -15.96
N GLN A 73 9.59 10.94 -15.78
CA GLN A 73 9.23 12.15 -16.51
C GLN A 73 10.23 13.30 -16.27
N GLU A 74 10.67 13.49 -15.03
CA GLU A 74 11.68 14.50 -14.69
C GLU A 74 13.03 14.18 -15.33
N SER A 75 13.47 12.92 -15.26
CA SER A 75 14.67 12.44 -15.95
C SER A 75 14.61 12.72 -17.46
N ASP A 76 13.48 12.41 -18.10
CA ASP A 76 13.33 12.60 -19.54
C ASP A 76 13.32 14.08 -19.93
N LYS A 77 12.73 14.95 -19.11
CA LYS A 77 12.81 16.42 -19.28
C LYS A 77 14.24 16.91 -19.17
N ILE A 78 15.00 16.45 -18.17
CA ILE A 78 16.40 16.84 -17.98
C ILE A 78 17.25 16.39 -19.18
N LYS A 79 17.06 15.15 -19.66
CA LYS A 79 17.77 14.64 -20.84
C LYS A 79 17.44 15.44 -22.10
N ALA A 80 16.17 15.79 -22.31
CA ALA A 80 15.75 16.59 -23.45
C ALA A 80 16.36 18.00 -23.41
N LYS A 81 16.35 18.64 -22.23
CA LYS A 81 16.96 19.96 -22.01
C LYS A 81 18.46 19.92 -22.26
N ALA A 82 19.18 18.94 -21.69
CA ALA A 82 20.62 18.79 -21.89
C ALA A 82 20.99 18.54 -23.36
N LYS A 83 20.17 17.76 -24.10
CA LYS A 83 20.36 17.56 -25.55
C LYS A 83 20.18 18.86 -26.34
N ALA A 84 19.15 19.64 -26.00
CA ALA A 84 18.89 20.92 -26.67
C ALA A 84 20.02 21.93 -26.41
N GLU A 85 20.44 22.08 -25.16
CA GLU A 85 21.57 22.95 -24.77
C GLU A 85 22.87 22.51 -25.46
N GLY A 86 23.16 21.19 -25.47
CA GLY A 86 24.33 20.66 -26.17
C GLY A 86 24.30 20.92 -27.68
N ALA A 87 23.15 20.76 -28.33
CA ALA A 87 23.00 21.05 -29.75
C ALA A 87 23.23 22.53 -30.05
N GLN A 88 22.70 23.43 -29.20
CA GLN A 88 22.88 24.87 -29.34
C GLN A 88 24.36 25.26 -29.18
N LEU A 89 25.06 24.72 -28.19
CA LEU A 89 26.49 24.96 -27.99
C LEU A 89 27.34 24.54 -29.20
N ILE A 90 27.01 23.39 -29.81
CA ILE A 90 27.68 22.92 -31.03
C ILE A 90 27.41 23.87 -32.21
N GLU A 91 26.18 24.36 -32.34
CA GLU A 91 25.82 25.31 -33.39
C GLU A 91 26.54 26.65 -33.22
N ASP A 92 26.57 27.20 -32.00
CA ASP A 92 27.27 28.45 -31.68
C ASP A 92 28.78 28.33 -31.91
N ALA A 93 29.37 27.17 -31.61
CA ALA A 93 30.79 26.90 -31.88
C ALA A 93 31.11 26.83 -33.38
N LYS A 94 30.17 26.40 -34.24
CA LYS A 94 30.36 26.35 -35.70
C LYS A 94 30.22 27.70 -36.39
N LYS A 95 29.57 28.68 -35.73
CA LYS A 95 29.35 30.04 -36.25
C LYS A 95 30.48 31.01 -35.91
N LYS A 96 31.43 30.60 -35.07
CA LYS A 96 32.68 31.32 -34.79
C LYS A 96 33.79 30.84 -35.72
#